data_AF-A0A2X3ELN5-F1
#
_entry.id   AF-A0A2X3ELN5-F1
#
_cell.length_a   1.000
_cell.length_b   1.000
_cell.length_c   1.000
_cell.angle_alpha   90.00
_cell.angle_beta   90.00
_cell.angle_gamma   90.00
#
_symmetry.space_group_name_H-M   'P 1'
#
loop_
_entity.id
_entity.type
_entity.pdbx_description
1 polymer ?
#
loop_
_entity_poly.entity_id
_entity_poly.type
_entity_poly.pdbx_seq_one_letter_code
_entity_poly.pdbx_strand_id
1 'polypeptide(L)' 'MKKRCVPYGSDVSAGEFECADCGKKIQITSAKSLPPCPKYQIYPTQHTKKCWIVLSGQGDSPNDPYPNN' A
#
# COMPACT_ATOMS: atom_id res chain seq x y z
N MET A 1 -5.03 -12.12 11.91
CA MET A 1 -4.25 -11.82 10.69
C MET A 1 -4.25 -10.31 10.48
N LYS A 2 -3.13 -9.61 10.75
CA LYS A 2 -3.03 -8.16 10.62
C LYS A 2 -2.96 -7.81 9.13
N LYS A 3 -4.06 -7.35 8.53
CA LYS A 3 -4.05 -6.74 7.19
C LYS A 3 -3.24 -5.45 7.27
N ARG A 4 -2.02 -5.44 6.72
CA ARG A 4 -1.15 -4.24 6.69
C ARG A 4 -1.70 -3.26 5.66
N CYS A 5 -2.08 -2.06 6.11
CA CYS A 5 -2.56 -0.95 5.29
C CYS A 5 -1.37 -0.03 5.04
N VAL A 6 -0.83 -0.10 3.83
CA VAL A 6 0.35 0.66 3.40
C VAL A 6 -0.12 1.94 2.69
N PRO A 7 0.22 3.13 3.20
CA PRO A 7 -0.21 4.37 2.57
C PRO A 7 0.45 4.56 1.19
N TYR A 8 -0.16 5.41 0.37
CA TYR A 8 0.41 5.78 -0.92
C TYR A 8 1.77 6.47 -0.74
N GLY A 9 2.74 6.12 -1.57
CA GLY A 9 4.09 6.65 -1.51
C GLY A 9 5.05 5.93 -0.58
N SER A 10 4.62 4.92 0.18
CA SER A 10 5.54 4.10 0.98
C SER A 10 6.43 3.21 0.11
N ASP A 11 7.65 2.98 0.59
CA ASP A 11 8.55 1.98 0.05
C ASP A 11 7.99 0.57 0.29
N VAL A 12 7.96 -0.23 -0.77
CA VAL A 12 7.38 -1.57 -0.74
C VAL A 12 8.19 -2.55 -1.57
N SER A 13 8.35 -3.74 -1.02
CA SER A 13 8.95 -4.88 -1.72
C SER A 13 8.05 -5.44 -2.81
N ALA A 14 8.61 -6.31 -3.64
CA ALA A 14 7.86 -7.14 -4.59
C ALA A 14 6.66 -7.82 -3.91
N GLY A 15 5.47 -7.64 -4.46
CA GLY A 15 4.26 -8.19 -3.88
C GLY A 15 2.97 -7.86 -4.64
N GLU A 16 1.90 -8.48 -4.18
CA GLU A 16 0.53 -8.20 -4.57
C GLU A 16 -0.17 -7.37 -3.49
N PHE A 17 -0.80 -6.28 -3.94
CA PHE A 17 -1.44 -5.28 -3.10
C PHE A 17 -2.87 -5.04 -3.57
N GLU A 18 -3.79 -4.88 -2.63
CA GLU A 18 -5.21 -4.63 -2.89
C GLU A 18 -5.64 -3.31 -2.28
N CYS A 19 -6.26 -2.44 -3.06
CA CYS A 19 -6.73 -1.16 -2.56
C CYS A 19 -7.81 -1.39 -1.48
N ALA A 20 -7.61 -0.81 -0.30
CA ALA A 20 -8.50 -0.98 0.85
C ALA A 20 -9.88 -0.32 0.67
N ASP A 21 -10.02 0.52 -0.35
CA ASP A 21 -11.22 1.29 -0.69
C ASP A 21 -12.00 0.62 -1.83
N CYS A 22 -11.37 0.37 -2.97
CA CYS A 22 -12.04 -0.11 -4.18
C CYS A 22 -11.77 -1.59 -4.53
N GLY A 23 -10.93 -2.30 -3.75
CA GLY A 23 -10.59 -3.70 -3.98
C GLY A 23 -9.74 -3.97 -5.23
N LYS A 24 -9.18 -2.92 -5.86
CA LYS A 24 -8.30 -3.06 -7.01
C LYS A 24 -7.04 -3.80 -6.58
N LYS A 25 -6.69 -4.90 -7.26
CA LYS A 25 -5.42 -5.58 -7.06
C LYS A 25 -4.38 -5.05 -8.04
N ILE A 26 -3.16 -4.89 -7.56
CA ILE A 26 -1.98 -4.56 -8.35
C ILE A 26 -0.84 -5.49 -7.93
N GLN A 27 0.02 -5.82 -8.88
CA GLN A 27 1.28 -6.49 -8.60
C GLN A 27 2.40 -5.50 -8.91
N ILE A 28 3.30 -5.36 -7.96
CA ILE A 28 4.49 -4.52 -8.07
C ILE A 28 5.71 -5.36 -7.76
N THR A 29 6.78 -5.13 -8.48
CA THR A 29 8.00 -5.95 -8.42
C THR A 29 9.03 -5.44 -7.42
N SER A 30 8.98 -4.17 -7.03
CA SER A 30 9.70 -3.52 -5.92
C SER A 30 9.76 -2.05 -6.30
N ALA A 31 9.16 -1.18 -5.49
CA ALA A 31 9.15 0.25 -5.77
C ALA A 31 9.39 1.02 -4.48
N LYS A 32 10.33 1.97 -4.54
CA LYS A 32 10.54 2.92 -3.43
C LYS A 32 9.34 3.84 -3.18
N SER A 33 8.46 3.99 -4.16
CA SER A 33 7.24 4.76 -4.00
C SER A 33 6.08 4.01 -4.60
N LEU A 34 5.23 3.47 -3.72
CA LEU A 34 4.00 2.80 -4.11
C LEU A 34 3.05 3.82 -4.77
N PRO A 35 2.65 3.62 -6.03
CA PRO A 35 1.76 4.56 -6.69
C PRO A 35 0.38 4.58 -6.02
N PRO A 36 -0.32 5.73 -6.03
CA PRO A 36 -1.70 5.80 -5.57
C PRO A 36 -2.58 4.90 -6.45
N CYS A 37 -3.74 4.48 -5.90
CA CYS A 37 -4.69 3.70 -6.69
C CYS A 37 -5.06 4.45 -7.97
N PRO A 38 -5.03 3.83 -9.17
CA PRO A 38 -5.45 4.51 -10.39
C PRO A 38 -6.91 4.97 -10.31
N LYS A 39 -7.76 4.27 -9.53
CA LYS A 39 -9.12 4.72 -9.26
C LYS A 39 -9.19 5.89 -8.28
N TYR A 40 -8.15 6.17 -7.49
CA TYR A 40 -8.09 7.38 -6.66
C TYR A 40 -8.05 8.63 -7.54
N GLN A 41 -7.36 8.57 -8.68
CA GLN A 41 -7.30 9.70 -9.63
C GLN A 41 -8.65 9.96 -10.30
N ILE A 42 -9.46 8.91 -10.51
CA ILE A 42 -10.76 9.01 -11.18
C ILE A 42 -11.89 9.30 -10.16
N TYR A 43 -11.86 8.65 -9.01
CA TYR A 43 -12.87 8.71 -7.94
C TYR A 43 -12.21 8.99 -6.58
N PRO A 44 -11.68 10.21 -6.37
CA PRO A 44 -10.99 10.56 -5.12
C PRO A 44 -11.93 10.54 -3.91
N THR A 45 -13.22 10.78 -4.10
CA THR A 45 -14.24 10.79 -3.05
C THR A 45 -14.59 9.39 -2.53
N GLN A 46 -14.29 8.34 -3.30
CA GLN A 46 -14.56 6.95 -2.92
C GLN A 46 -13.39 6.28 -2.19
N HIS A 47 -12.25 6.97 -2.07
CA HIS A 47 -11.05 6.46 -1.44
C HIS A 47 -10.79 7.20 -0.13
N THR A 48 -11.38 6.70 0.95
CA THR A 48 -11.30 7.29 2.28
C THR A 48 -10.06 6.82 3.05
N LYS A 49 -9.64 5.57 2.85
CA LYS A 49 -8.48 4.98 3.53
C LYS A 49 -7.16 5.34 2.86
N LYS A 50 -7.15 5.50 1.53
CA LYS A 50 -5.96 5.87 0.73
C LYS A 50 -4.75 4.98 1.01
N CYS A 51 -5.01 3.68 1.13
CA CYS A 51 -3.98 2.69 1.41
C CYS A 51 -4.18 1.40 0.63
N TRP A 52 -3.10 0.63 0.57
CA TRP A 52 -3.02 -0.67 -0.05
C TRP A 52 -2.90 -1.74 1.03
N ILE A 53 -3.75 -2.76 0.94
CA ILE A 53 -3.69 -3.97 1.73
C ILE A 53 -2.69 -4.91 1.08
N VAL A 54 -1.65 -5.29 1.81
CA VAL A 54 -0.68 -6.28 1.34
C VAL A 54 -1.36 -7.66 1.33
N LEU A 55 -1.56 -8.23 0.14
CA LEU A 55 -2.08 -9.59 -0.02
C LEU A 55 -0.95 -10.61 -0.01
N SER A 56 0.14 -10.30 -0.71
CA SER A 56 1.33 -11.14 -0.81
C SER A 56 2.55 -10.25 -0.98
N GLY A 57 3.68 -10.61 -0.38
CA GLY A 57 4.89 -9.78 -0.41
C GLY A 57 5.36 -9.39 0.99
N GLN A 58 6.67 -9.35 1.15
CA GLN A 58 7.34 -8.93 2.39
C GLN A 58 7.33 -7.39 2.47
N GLY A 59 6.13 -6.81 2.61
CA GLY A 59 5.89 -5.37 2.67
C GLY A 59 5.91 -4.81 4.09
N ASP A 60 6.83 -5.28 4.92
CA ASP A 60 7.08 -4.77 6.27
C ASP A 60 8.42 -5.35 6.67
N SER A 61 9.47 -4.55 6.55
CA SER A 61 10.60 -4.74 7.43
C SER A 61 10.03 -4.63 8.86
N PRO A 62 10.10 -5.67 9.71
CA PRO A 62 9.66 -5.57 11.11
C PRO A 62 10.48 -4.54 11.90
N ASN A 63 11.53 -3.99 11.30
CA ASN A 63 12.27 -2.83 11.78
C ASN A 63 11.76 -1.60 11.02
N ASP A 64 10.74 -0.94 11.57
CA ASP A 64 10.56 0.50 11.43
C ASP A 64 11.50 1.15 12.47
N PRO A 65 12.66 1.70 12.07
CA PRO A 65 13.52 2.45 12.97
C PRO A 65 13.16 3.92 12.80
N TYR A 66 11.96 4.34 13.18
CA TYR A 66 11.77 5.73 13.59
C TYR A 66 12.08 5.81 15.08
N PRO A 67 13.31 6.19 15.48
CA PRO A 67 13.56 6.56 16.85
C PRO A 67 12.71 7.78 17.15
N ASN A 68 11.81 7.59 18.13
CA ASN A 68 11.10 8.68 18.78
C ASN A 68 12.16 9.66 19.32
N ASN A 69 12.18 10.88 18.82
CA ASN A 69 13.04 11.95 19.32
C ASN A 69 12.22 13.19 19.61
#